data_AF-A0A143HQU6-F1
#
_entry.id   AF-A0A143HQU6-F1
#
_cell.length_a   1.000
_cell.length_b   1.000
_cell.length_c   1.000
_cell.angle_alpha   90.00
_cell.angle_beta   90.00
_cell.angle_gamma   90.00
#
_symmetry.space_group_name_H-M   'P 1'
#
loop_
_entity.id
_entity.type
_entity.pdbx_description
1 polymer ?
#
loop_
_entity_poly.entity_id
_entity_poly.type
_entity_poly.pdbx_seq_one_letter_code
_entity_poly.pdbx_strand_id
1 'polypeptide(L)' 'MGYDGCSSHSGRRTFITNAAKNITRVGGSLRDVQLLAGHTNLATTQRYIQSDSHAIRKIVNLV' A
#
# COMPACT_ATOMS: atom_id res chain seq x y z
N MET A 1 -21.92 -19.77 -8.14
CA MET A 1 -20.63 -19.05 -8.29
C MET A 1 -20.52 -18.05 -7.15
N GLY A 2 -19.87 -18.46 -6.05
CA GLY A 2 -19.59 -17.58 -4.91
C GLY A 2 -18.08 -17.41 -4.81
N TYR A 3 -17.59 -16.18 -4.82
CA TYR A 3 -16.20 -15.92 -4.43
C TYR A 3 -16.12 -15.97 -2.90
N ASP A 4 -16.02 -17.19 -2.38
CA ASP A 4 -15.79 -17.56 -0.99
C ASP A 4 -14.45 -17.00 -0.48
N GLY A 5 -14.47 -15.79 0.10
CA GLY A 5 -13.28 -15.22 0.74
C GLY A 5 -13.14 -13.69 0.63
N CYS A 6 -14.04 -13.03 -0.11
CA CYS A 6 -14.11 -11.57 -0.18
C CYS A 6 -14.79 -10.97 1.07
N SER A 7 -14.33 -11.33 2.25
CA SER A 7 -14.57 -10.54 3.45
C SER A 7 -13.86 -9.20 3.27
N SER A 8 -14.41 -8.12 3.83
CA SER A 8 -13.85 -6.76 3.78
C SER A 8 -12.35 -6.70 4.15
N HIS A 9 -11.85 -7.69 4.90
CA HIS A 9 -10.46 -7.84 5.29
C HIS A 9 -9.50 -8.14 4.11
N SER A 10 -9.87 -9.06 3.21
CA SER A 10 -9.05 -9.40 2.02
C SER A 10 -9.08 -8.26 1.00
N GLY A 11 -10.25 -7.65 0.78
CA GLY A 11 -10.42 -6.50 -0.10
C GLY A 11 -9.64 -5.27 0.37
N ARG A 12 -9.71 -4.94 1.66
CA ARG A 12 -8.96 -3.83 2.25
C ARG A 12 -7.46 -4.02 2.18
N ARG A 13 -6.97 -5.22 2.51
CA ARG A 13 -5.54 -5.55 2.38
C ARG A 13 -5.07 -5.40 0.95
N THR A 14 -5.83 -5.93 0.00
CA THR A 14 -5.52 -5.86 -1.43
C THR A 14 -5.51 -4.42 -1.92
N PHE A 15 -6.52 -3.63 -1.55
CA PHE A 15 -6.61 -2.21 -1.90
C PHE A 15 -5.42 -1.41 -1.37
N ILE A 16 -5.11 -1.50 -0.06
CA ILE A 16 -4.00 -0.73 0.54
C ILE A 16 -2.65 -1.15 -0.06
N THR A 17 -2.44 -2.45 -0.29
CA THR A 17 -1.22 -2.96 -0.94
C THR A 17 -1.05 -2.38 -2.35
N ASN A 18 -2.13 -2.41 -3.15
CA ASN A 18 -2.10 -1.91 -4.52
C ASN A 18 -1.95 -0.39 -4.58
N ALA A 19 -2.63 0.33 -3.70
CA ALA A 19 -2.49 1.78 -3.57
C ALA A 19 -1.05 2.16 -3.24
N ALA A 20 -0.43 1.53 -2.23
CA ALA A 20 0.96 1.80 -1.86
C ALA A 20 1.97 1.54 -2.98
N LYS A 21 1.76 0.50 -3.81
CA LYS A 21 2.62 0.22 -4.97
C LYS A 21 2.49 1.26 -6.08
N ASN A 22 1.32 1.86 -6.25
CA ASN A 22 1.05 2.77 -7.38
C ASN A 22 1.08 4.25 -7.00
N ILE A 23 1.00 4.60 -5.71
CA ILE A 23 0.86 6.00 -5.27
C ILE A 23 2.02 6.88 -5.74
N THR A 24 3.22 6.32 -5.83
CA THR A 24 4.40 7.03 -6.33
C THR A 24 4.31 7.38 -7.81
N ARG A 25 3.57 6.61 -8.62
CA ARG A 25 3.36 6.88 -10.06
C ARG A 25 2.54 8.13 -10.32
N VAL A 26 1.75 8.55 -9.33
CA VAL A 26 0.92 9.77 -9.39
C VAL A 26 1.50 10.90 -8.53
N GLY A 27 2.75 10.77 -8.08
CA GLY A 27 3.44 11.78 -7.26
C GLY A 27 2.99 11.82 -5.79
N GLY A 28 2.19 10.85 -5.34
CA GLY A 28 1.75 10.75 -3.95
C GLY A 28 2.70 9.95 -3.05
N SER A 29 2.37 9.91 -1.78
CA SER A 29 3.17 9.35 -0.69
C SER A 29 2.41 8.30 0.14
N LEU A 30 3.10 7.61 1.04
CA LEU A 30 2.45 6.68 1.97
C LEU A 30 1.45 7.37 2.92
N ARG A 31 1.58 8.68 3.12
CA ARG A 31 0.62 9.47 3.89
C ARG A 31 -0.72 9.56 3.17
N ASP A 32 -0.71 9.67 1.85
CA ASP A 32 -1.94 9.71 1.04
C ASP A 32 -2.64 8.35 1.08
N VAL A 33 -1.88 7.26 1.03
CA VAL A 33 -2.41 5.90 1.24
C VAL A 33 -3.02 5.74 2.62
N GLN A 34 -2.40 6.30 3.66
CA GLN A 34 -2.95 6.30 5.01
C GLN A 34 -4.30 7.03 5.07
N LEU A 35 -4.42 8.20 4.43
CA LEU A 35 -5.66 8.96 4.34
C LEU A 35 -6.75 8.16 3.59
N LEU A 36 -6.40 7.55 2.45
CA LEU A 36 -7.30 6.68 1.69
C LEU A 36 -7.76 5.46 2.50
N ALA A 37 -6.90 4.92 3.36
CA ALA A 37 -7.23 3.80 4.24
C ALA A 37 -8.08 4.19 5.46
N GLY A 38 -8.28 5.49 5.72
CA GLY A 38 -8.95 5.99 6.92
C GLY A 38 -8.17 5.71 8.20
N HIS A 39 -6.84 5.61 8.13
CA HIS A 39 -6.00 5.31 9.29
C HIS A 39 -5.52 6.59 9.99
N THR A 40 -5.63 6.63 11.31
CA THR A 40 -5.05 7.69 12.13
C THR A 40 -3.55 7.53 12.31
N ASN A 41 -3.04 6.29 12.31
CA ASN A 41 -1.63 5.97 12.51
C ASN A 41 -1.05 5.24 11.28
N LEU A 42 0.07 5.76 10.76
CA LEU A 42 0.79 5.18 9.63
C LEU A 42 1.24 3.74 9.88
N ALA A 43 1.58 3.37 11.12
CA ALA A 43 1.95 2.00 11.48
C ALA A 43 0.84 0.99 11.14
N THR A 44 -0.43 1.43 11.17
CA THR A 44 -1.58 0.62 10.78
C THR A 44 -1.58 0.34 9.27
N THR A 45 -1.23 1.35 8.46
CA THR A 45 -1.06 1.22 7.00
C THR A 45 0.15 0.36 6.65
N GLN A 46 1.26 0.52 7.39
CA GLN A 46 2.51 -0.20 7.15
C GLN A 46 2.33 -1.73 7.22
N ARG A 47 1.43 -2.25 8.06
CA ARG A 47 1.13 -3.69 8.14
C ARG A 47 0.63 -4.31 6.82
N TYR A 48 0.22 -3.47 5.88
CA TYR A 48 -0.23 -3.87 4.54
C TYR A 48 0.83 -3.64 3.45
N ILE A 49 1.93 -2.96 3.77
CA ILE A 49 2.97 -2.58 2.81
C ILE A 49 4.18 -3.48 3.03
N GLN A 50 4.55 -4.23 2.00
CA GLN A 50 5.75 -5.06 2.02
C GLN A 50 6.93 -4.29 1.44
N SER A 51 8.11 -4.52 2.01
CA SER A 51 9.38 -3.98 1.47
C SER A 51 9.71 -4.65 0.14
N ASP A 52 10.17 -3.86 -0.82
CA ASP A 52 10.70 -4.33 -2.10
C ASP A 52 12.19 -3.96 -2.19
N SER A 53 13.05 -4.96 -2.04
CA SER A 53 14.51 -4.79 -2.06
C SER A 53 15.01 -4.18 -3.37
N HIS A 54 14.36 -4.48 -4.49
CA HIS A 54 14.74 -3.96 -5.79
C HIS A 54 14.33 -2.49 -5.93
N ALA A 55 13.15 -2.11 -5.42
CA ALA A 55 12.74 -0.71 -5.34
C ALA A 55 13.69 0.11 -4.44
N ILE A 56 14.10 -0.45 -3.29
CA ILE A 56 15.07 0.17 -2.37
C ILE A 56 16.43 0.39 -3.06
N ARG A 57 16.93 -0.60 -3.81
CA ARG A 57 18.19 -0.42 -4.56
C ARG A 57 18.06 0.60 -5.68
N LYS A 58 16.92 0.64 -6.38
CA LYS A 58 16.67 1.60 -7.46
C LYS A 58 16.67 3.04 -6.98
N ILE A 59 15.99 3.35 -5.87
CA ILE A 59 15.90 4.73 -5.40
C ILE A 59 17.27 5.31 -5.01
N VAL A 60 18.19 4.50 -4.46
CA VAL A 60 19.56 4.94 -4.15
C VAL A 60 20.34 5.36 -5.39
N ASN A 61 20.06 4.78 -6.56
CA ASN A 61 20.73 5.17 -7.81
C ASN A 61 20.10 6.40 -8.47
N LEU A 62 18.95 6.88 -7.97
CA LEU A 62 18.20 8.01 -8.55
C LEU A 62 18.34 9.30 -7.74
N VAL A 63 19.00 9.24 -6.59
CA VAL A 63 19.33 10.38 -5.71
C VAL A 63 20.82 10.67 -5.85
#